data_AF-A0A1V4J778-F1
#
_entry.id   AF-A0A1V4J778-F1
#
_cell.length_a   1.000
_cell.length_b   1.000
_cell.length_c   1.000
_cell.angle_alpha   90.00
_cell.angle_beta   90.00
_cell.angle_gamma   90.00
#
_symmetry.space_group_name_H-M   'P 1'
#
loop_
_entity.id
_entity.type
_entity.pdbx_description
1 polymer ?
#
loop_
_entity_poly.entity_id
_entity_poly.type
_entity_poly.pdbx_seq_one_letter_code
_entity_poly.pdbx_strand_id
1 'polypeptide(L)'
;MDSLPGEDPTLPVAFEGSISQLPDVSRGDPAPPAGGEVLPDVAEDTVSPSRARTMKDYENQITDLKKENFNLKLRIYFLEERMQQKFDGPTEEIYKINIELKVEIESLKRDLQEREKLLIKASKAVESLAQGGEAEIQRVKEEAQKKMQEMEKILTSRINLLEENLKTAQEDVEKAVAMTEKEKALRIAAEQKLSSIMNAPAEDVGTITGAEKDRLIEQLNLSLKSKEAQIQHLEEEKAQSGDGNLSAEKIRELTVALRHEKDSEIEAIRMELRNERNSFEKKIQSLQEELQERENELAVEKKNGLKRDKTIQGLTVALKAKEKEV
;
A
#
# COMPACT_ATOMS: atom_id res chain seq x y z
N MET A 1 37.29 -5.75 -0.45
CA MET A 1 35.85 -5.68 -0.72
C MET A 1 35.40 -4.35 -0.20
N ASP A 2 35.19 -3.44 -1.15
CA ASP A 2 35.23 -1.99 -1.01
C ASP A 2 34.06 -1.42 -0.21
N SER A 3 34.36 -0.44 0.64
CA SER A 3 33.36 0.38 1.33
C SER A 3 33.24 1.71 0.60
N LEU A 4 32.14 1.89 -0.13
CA LEU A 4 31.73 3.16 -0.71
C LEU A 4 31.14 4.06 0.38
N PRO A 5 31.45 5.36 0.43
CA PRO A 5 30.78 6.29 1.34
C PRO A 5 29.41 6.67 0.77
N GLY A 6 28.39 6.65 1.64
CA GLY A 6 27.03 7.05 1.31
C GLY A 6 26.92 8.54 1.03
N GLU A 7 26.20 8.86 -0.05
CA GLU A 7 25.82 10.22 -0.44
C GLU A 7 24.67 10.71 0.45
N ASP A 8 24.88 11.87 1.06
CA ASP A 8 23.91 12.59 1.90
C ASP A 8 22.83 13.26 1.02
N PRO A 9 21.53 12.94 1.18
CA PRO A 9 20.46 13.44 0.31
C PRO A 9 20.02 14.87 0.62
N THR A 10 20.70 15.60 1.51
CA THR A 10 20.31 16.98 1.89
C THR A 10 21.07 18.11 1.16
N LEU A 11 21.91 17.80 0.18
CA LEU A 11 22.62 18.82 -0.62
C LEU A 11 21.92 19.10 -1.96
N PRO A 12 21.85 20.37 -2.41
CA PRO A 12 21.29 20.70 -3.71
C PRO A 12 22.18 20.11 -4.81
N VAL A 13 21.57 19.28 -5.66
CA VAL A 13 22.18 18.68 -6.85
C VAL A 13 22.83 19.78 -7.70
N ALA A 14 24.15 19.73 -7.86
CA ALA A 14 24.86 20.55 -8.83
C ALA A 14 24.47 20.09 -10.23
N PHE A 15 23.68 20.92 -10.91
CA PHE A 15 23.34 20.73 -12.32
C PHE A 15 24.57 21.09 -13.17
N GLU A 16 25.50 20.15 -13.35
CA GLU A 16 26.44 20.23 -14.48
C GLU A 16 25.68 19.85 -15.75
N GLY A 17 25.31 20.87 -16.51
CA GLY A 17 24.60 20.71 -17.77
C GLY A 17 24.49 22.01 -18.55
N SER A 18 25.47 22.23 -19.42
CA SER A 18 25.39 23.10 -20.61
C SER A 18 25.31 24.61 -20.38
N ILE A 19 26.48 25.21 -20.15
CA ILE A 19 26.72 26.61 -20.51
C ILE A 19 26.87 26.67 -22.04
N SER A 20 25.79 27.00 -22.74
CA SER A 20 25.92 27.48 -24.12
C SER A 20 26.57 28.86 -24.10
N GLN A 21 27.86 28.88 -24.39
CA GLN A 21 28.63 30.05 -24.79
C GLN A 21 27.85 30.87 -25.83
N LEU A 22 27.55 32.12 -25.49
CA LEU A 22 27.24 33.15 -26.47
C LEU A 22 28.53 33.48 -27.23
N PRO A 23 28.54 33.53 -28.57
CA PRO A 23 29.69 34.03 -29.29
C PRO A 23 29.75 35.56 -29.14
N ASP A 24 30.86 36.01 -28.58
CA ASP A 24 31.40 37.35 -28.76
C ASP A 24 31.64 37.58 -30.26
N VAL A 25 30.84 38.46 -30.86
CA VAL A 25 31.04 38.93 -32.23
C VAL A 25 31.26 40.44 -32.17
N SER A 26 32.53 40.79 -32.04
CA SER A 26 33.24 41.70 -32.93
C SER A 26 32.47 42.93 -33.43
N ARG A 27 32.89 44.08 -32.90
CA ARG A 27 33.47 45.18 -33.69
C ARG A 27 32.67 45.63 -34.91
N GLY A 28 31.98 46.76 -34.74
CA GLY A 28 31.44 47.51 -35.87
C GLY A 28 30.83 48.82 -35.42
N ASP A 29 31.67 49.82 -35.16
CA ASP A 29 31.25 51.22 -35.18
C ASP A 29 30.55 51.50 -36.52
N PRO A 30 29.32 52.04 -36.55
CA PRO A 30 28.83 52.69 -37.75
C PRO A 30 29.38 54.12 -37.75
N ALA A 31 30.55 54.30 -38.36
CA ALA A 31 30.91 55.59 -38.93
C ALA A 31 29.81 55.99 -39.95
N PRO A 32 29.37 57.26 -39.96
CA PRO A 32 28.32 57.69 -40.87
C PRO A 32 28.79 57.57 -42.34
N PRO A 33 27.90 57.23 -43.28
CA PRO A 33 28.26 57.09 -44.67
C PRO A 33 28.65 58.46 -45.24
N ALA A 34 29.88 58.55 -45.73
CA ALA A 34 30.31 59.54 -46.70
C ALA A 34 29.60 59.24 -48.04
N GLY A 35 28.33 59.65 -48.11
CA GLY A 35 27.56 59.71 -49.34
C GLY A 35 27.46 61.16 -49.76
N GLY A 36 28.12 61.50 -50.86
CA GLY A 36 28.05 62.82 -51.47
C GLY A 36 26.62 63.12 -51.90
N GLU A 37 25.92 63.90 -51.10
CA GLU A 37 24.85 64.75 -51.59
C GLU A 37 25.47 66.08 -51.99
N VAL A 38 25.56 66.24 -53.31
CA VAL A 38 25.74 67.52 -53.98
C VAL A 38 24.71 68.47 -53.38
N LEU A 39 25.17 69.37 -52.50
CA LEU A 39 24.43 70.57 -52.14
C LEU A 39 23.97 71.21 -53.46
N PRO A 40 22.70 71.65 -53.60
CA PRO A 40 22.40 72.52 -54.70
C PRO A 40 23.33 73.71 -54.56
N ASP A 41 24.08 73.97 -55.62
CA ASP A 41 24.90 75.16 -55.83
C ASP A 41 24.03 76.38 -55.53
N VAL A 42 24.04 76.80 -54.26
CA VAL A 42 23.61 78.13 -53.89
C VAL A 42 24.72 78.97 -54.47
N ALA A 43 24.50 79.45 -55.69
CA ALA A 43 25.24 80.56 -56.22
C ALA A 43 25.13 81.67 -55.17
N GLU A 44 26.11 81.71 -54.27
CA GLU A 44 26.51 82.92 -53.58
C GLU A 44 26.87 83.85 -54.71
N ASP A 45 25.87 84.62 -55.14
CA ASP A 45 26.09 85.83 -55.89
C ASP A 45 26.88 86.73 -54.93
N THR A 46 28.20 86.58 -55.04
CA THR A 46 29.22 87.31 -54.29
C THR A 46 29.18 88.75 -54.76
N VAL A 47 28.13 89.47 -54.38
CA VAL A 47 28.04 90.90 -54.64
C VAL A 47 29.07 91.56 -53.73
N SER A 48 30.12 92.08 -54.35
CA SER A 48 31.28 92.70 -53.70
C SER A 48 30.85 93.72 -52.61
N PRO A 49 31.64 93.91 -51.53
CA PRO A 49 31.22 94.63 -50.31
C PRO A 49 31.03 96.15 -50.45
N SER A 50 30.82 96.68 -51.67
CA SER A 50 30.96 98.11 -51.98
C SER A 50 29.85 98.69 -52.86
N ARG A 51 28.81 97.92 -53.20
CA ARG A 51 27.60 98.46 -53.86
C ARG A 51 26.54 98.75 -52.82
N ALA A 52 26.18 100.03 -52.64
CA ALA A 52 25.06 100.41 -51.78
C ALA A 52 23.80 99.68 -52.27
N ARG A 53 23.28 98.75 -51.45
CA ARG A 53 22.06 98.02 -51.75
C ARG A 53 20.92 99.02 -51.89
N THR A 54 20.21 98.93 -53.01
CA THR A 54 19.03 99.74 -53.26
C THR A 54 17.90 99.26 -52.34
N MET A 55 16.99 100.13 -51.91
CA MET A 55 15.85 99.73 -51.05
C MET A 55 15.09 98.50 -51.59
N LYS A 56 14.97 98.42 -52.92
CA LYS A 56 14.37 97.29 -53.63
C LYS A 56 15.09 95.95 -53.43
N ASP A 57 16.41 95.96 -53.24
CA ASP A 57 17.21 94.76 -53.02
C ASP A 57 16.95 94.17 -51.63
N TYR A 58 16.74 95.04 -50.63
CA TYR A 58 16.32 94.61 -49.29
C TYR A 58 14.89 94.05 -49.28
N GLU A 59 13.96 94.66 -50.01
CA GLU A 59 12.58 94.16 -50.14
C GLU A 59 12.52 92.77 -50.78
N ASN A 60 13.33 92.54 -51.82
CA ASN A 60 13.45 91.22 -52.44
C ASN A 60 14.05 90.19 -51.47
N GLN A 61 15.14 90.53 -50.78
CA GLN A 61 15.74 89.63 -49.78
C GLN A 61 14.75 89.27 -48.67
N ILE A 62 13.93 90.22 -48.21
CA ILE A 62 12.87 89.96 -47.22
C ILE A 62 11.83 88.99 -47.79
N THR A 63 11.47 89.13 -49.06
CA THR A 63 10.48 88.26 -49.72
C THR A 63 11.00 86.84 -49.87
N ASP A 64 12.27 86.69 -50.26
CA ASP A 64 12.89 85.37 -50.42
C ASP A 64 13.11 84.69 -49.07
N LEU A 65 13.58 85.43 -48.05
CA LEU A 65 13.65 84.93 -46.68
C LEU A 65 12.28 84.54 -46.11
N LYS A 66 11.20 85.23 -46.48
CA LYS A 66 9.83 84.86 -46.09
C LYS A 66 9.39 83.55 -46.76
N LYS A 67 9.72 83.35 -48.05
CA LYS A 67 9.43 82.11 -48.77
C LYS A 67 10.24 80.94 -48.22
N GLU A 68 11.54 81.16 -47.96
CA GLU A 68 12.41 80.16 -47.36
C GLU A 68 11.94 79.79 -45.94
N ASN A 69 11.60 80.78 -45.11
CA ASN A 69 11.00 80.53 -43.79
C ASN A 69 9.69 79.76 -43.88
N PHE A 70 8.84 80.07 -44.85
CA PHE A 70 7.59 79.33 -45.06
C PHE A 70 7.86 77.87 -45.48
N ASN A 71 8.79 77.65 -46.40
CA ASN A 71 9.20 76.32 -46.83
C ASN A 71 9.84 75.51 -45.68
N LEU A 72 10.70 76.14 -44.88
CA LEU A 72 11.29 75.54 -43.69
C LEU A 72 10.20 75.16 -42.68
N LYS A 73 9.23 76.03 -42.43
CA LYS A 73 8.12 75.76 -41.52
C LYS A 73 7.27 74.57 -42.00
N LEU A 74 6.99 74.48 -43.30
CA LEU A 74 6.30 73.32 -43.88
C LEU A 74 7.15 72.04 -43.74
N ARG A 75 8.46 72.13 -43.98
CA ARG A 75 9.35 70.98 -43.87
C ARG A 75 9.44 70.47 -42.42
N ILE A 76 9.54 71.37 -41.45
CA ILE A 76 9.51 71.06 -40.01
C ILE A 76 8.18 70.41 -39.65
N TYR A 77 7.05 71.02 -40.03
CA TYR A 77 5.72 70.48 -39.76
C TYR A 77 5.56 69.03 -40.25
N PHE A 78 5.93 68.73 -41.49
CA PHE A 78 5.84 67.37 -42.03
C PHE A 78 6.87 66.40 -41.43
N LEU A 79 8.00 66.88 -40.93
CA LEU A 79 8.95 66.06 -40.18
C LEU A 79 8.38 65.71 -38.81
N GLU A 80 7.86 66.70 -38.09
CA GLU A 80 7.21 66.55 -36.79
C GLU A 80 6.02 65.60 -36.87
N GLU A 81 5.13 65.79 -37.85
CA GLU A 81 3.97 64.92 -38.08
C GLU A 81 4.38 63.45 -38.33
N ARG A 82 5.43 63.22 -39.13
CA ARG A 82 5.93 61.87 -39.42
C ARG A 82 6.63 61.24 -38.20
N MET A 83 7.30 62.05 -37.39
CA MET A 83 7.91 61.57 -36.15
C MET A 83 6.84 61.17 -35.15
N GLN A 84 5.81 62.02 -34.95
CA GLN A 84 4.70 61.73 -34.04
C GLN A 84 4.00 60.40 -34.39
N GLN A 85 3.73 60.15 -35.67
CA GLN A 85 3.07 58.92 -36.12
C GLN A 85 3.91 57.65 -35.90
N LYS A 86 5.25 57.72 -35.98
CA LYS A 86 6.12 56.54 -35.87
C LYS A 86 6.47 56.17 -34.43
N PHE A 87 6.45 57.13 -33.50
CA PHE A 87 6.90 56.89 -32.14
C PHE A 87 5.78 56.58 -31.15
N ASP A 88 4.54 57.01 -31.41
CA ASP A 88 3.45 56.87 -30.43
C ASP A 88 2.64 55.56 -30.54
N GLY A 89 2.50 54.94 -31.72
CA GLY A 89 1.64 53.74 -31.90
C GLY A 89 2.34 52.37 -31.70
N PRO A 90 3.36 52.03 -32.49
CA PRO A 90 4.00 50.71 -32.43
C PRO A 90 4.72 50.45 -31.10
N THR A 91 5.28 51.50 -30.50
CA THR A 91 5.99 51.44 -29.23
C THR A 91 5.04 51.09 -28.08
N GLU A 92 3.85 51.70 -28.05
CA GLU A 92 2.84 51.45 -27.00
C GLU A 92 2.26 50.03 -27.12
N GLU A 93 2.01 49.55 -28.33
CA GLU A 93 1.56 48.17 -28.57
C GLU A 93 2.62 47.14 -28.16
N ILE A 94 3.90 47.38 -28.45
CA ILE A 94 5.01 46.54 -27.97
C ILE A 94 5.07 46.52 -26.45
N TYR A 95 4.90 47.65 -25.76
CA TYR A 95 4.88 47.67 -24.30
C TYR A 95 3.68 46.93 -23.72
N LYS A 96 2.50 47.08 -24.33
CA LYS A 96 1.30 46.34 -23.93
C LYS A 96 1.51 44.82 -24.06
N ILE A 97 2.00 44.36 -25.21
CA ILE A 97 2.31 42.94 -25.44
C ILE A 97 3.37 42.45 -24.44
N ASN A 98 4.42 43.24 -24.18
CA ASN A 98 5.44 42.87 -23.19
C ASN A 98 4.86 42.73 -21.77
N ILE A 99 3.91 43.59 -21.38
CA ILE A 99 3.24 43.49 -20.07
C ILE A 99 2.38 42.24 -20.03
N GLU A 100 1.58 41.98 -21.06
CA GLU A 100 0.74 40.78 -21.17
C GLU A 100 1.58 39.50 -21.10
N LEU A 101 2.66 39.42 -21.87
CA LEU A 101 3.59 38.29 -21.85
C LEU A 101 4.26 38.14 -20.48
N LYS A 102 4.63 39.22 -19.81
CA LYS A 102 5.24 39.17 -18.49
C LYS A 102 4.25 38.66 -17.43
N VAL A 103 2.98 39.07 -17.53
CA VAL A 103 1.90 38.55 -16.68
C VAL A 103 1.64 37.07 -16.96
N GLU A 104 1.63 36.66 -18.23
CA GLU A 104 1.44 35.27 -18.63
C GLU A 104 2.58 34.38 -18.13
N ILE A 105 3.84 34.81 -18.30
CA ILE A 105 5.01 34.09 -17.78
C ILE A 105 4.92 33.91 -16.26
N GLU A 106 4.60 34.96 -15.51
CA GLU A 106 4.46 34.87 -14.05
C GLU A 106 3.23 34.06 -13.62
N SER A 107 2.17 34.04 -14.41
CA SER A 107 1.01 33.17 -14.17
C SER A 107 1.38 31.70 -14.39
N LEU A 108 1.97 31.37 -15.54
CA LEU A 108 2.39 30.01 -15.87
C LEU A 108 3.42 29.47 -14.89
N LYS A 109 4.34 30.32 -14.41
CA LYS A 109 5.31 29.95 -13.39
C LYS A 109 4.65 29.61 -12.05
N ARG A 110 3.64 30.39 -11.63
CA ARG A 110 2.86 30.09 -10.42
C ARG A 110 2.05 28.80 -10.58
N ASP A 111 1.40 28.62 -11.72
CA ASP A 111 0.62 27.41 -12.03
C ASP A 111 1.51 26.16 -12.05
N LEU A 112 2.72 26.25 -12.62
CA LEU A 112 3.70 25.17 -12.62
C LEU A 112 4.11 24.80 -11.19
N GLN A 113 4.44 25.79 -10.36
CA GLN A 113 4.79 25.56 -8.95
C GLN A 113 3.64 24.95 -8.15
N GLU A 114 2.39 25.34 -8.42
CA GLU A 114 1.22 24.75 -7.78
C GLU A 114 1.01 23.29 -8.23
N ARG A 115 1.15 23.03 -9.52
CA ARG A 115 1.09 21.66 -10.08
C ARG A 115 2.18 20.76 -9.53
N GLU A 116 3.41 21.25 -9.41
CA GLU A 116 4.53 20.51 -8.79
C GLU A 116 4.23 20.16 -7.33
N LYS A 117 3.69 21.12 -6.55
CA LYS A 117 3.27 20.86 -5.16
C LYS A 117 2.18 19.80 -5.08
N LEU A 118 1.18 19.85 -5.96
CA LEU A 118 0.11 18.86 -6.02
C LEU A 118 0.65 17.49 -6.44
N LEU A 119 1.58 17.44 -7.40
CA LEU A 119 2.23 16.20 -7.85
C LEU A 119 3.02 15.55 -6.72
N ILE A 120 3.81 16.33 -5.97
CA ILE A 120 4.56 15.84 -4.81
C ILE A 120 3.59 15.29 -3.74
N LYS A 121 2.48 15.99 -3.46
CA LYS A 121 1.47 15.51 -2.51
C LYS A 121 0.82 14.21 -2.98
N ALA A 122 0.48 14.10 -4.27
CA ALA A 122 -0.09 12.89 -4.85
C ALA A 122 0.90 11.72 -4.79
N SER A 123 2.18 11.94 -5.13
CA SER A 123 3.24 10.92 -5.03
C SER A 123 3.37 10.39 -3.61
N LYS A 124 3.46 11.30 -2.63
CA LYS A 124 3.55 10.92 -1.21
C LYS A 124 2.33 10.15 -0.72
N ALA A 125 1.13 10.50 -1.17
CA ALA A 125 -0.09 9.79 -0.82
C ALA A 125 -0.11 8.37 -1.41
N VAL A 126 0.32 8.22 -2.68
CA VAL A 126 0.44 6.90 -3.34
C VAL A 126 1.51 6.04 -2.68
N GLU A 127 2.69 6.60 -2.39
CA GLU A 127 3.75 5.90 -1.66
C GLU A 127 3.31 5.45 -0.26
N SER A 128 2.58 6.31 0.47
CA SER A 128 2.05 5.96 1.79
C SER A 128 1.02 4.82 1.72
N LEU A 129 0.16 4.84 0.70
CA LEU A 129 -0.80 3.75 0.45
C LEU A 129 -0.09 2.45 0.06
N ALA A 130 0.93 2.52 -0.79
CA ALA A 130 1.72 1.36 -1.19
C ALA A 130 2.47 0.74 -0.01
N GLN A 131 3.10 1.56 0.84
CA GLN A 131 3.78 1.10 2.06
C GLN A 131 2.79 0.48 3.06
N GLY A 132 1.62 1.11 3.27
CA GLY A 132 0.58 0.56 4.12
C GLY A 132 0.01 -0.76 3.60
N GLY A 133 -0.19 -0.85 2.27
CA GLY A 133 -0.63 -2.07 1.60
C GLY A 133 0.37 -3.22 1.72
N GLU A 134 1.66 -2.95 1.52
CA GLU A 134 2.71 -3.97 1.66
C GLU A 134 2.81 -4.49 3.10
N ALA A 135 2.72 -3.59 4.09
CA ALA A 135 2.72 -3.98 5.50
C ALA A 135 1.53 -4.87 5.86
N GLU A 136 0.33 -4.55 5.36
CA GLU A 136 -0.87 -5.36 5.60
C GLU A 136 -0.80 -6.71 4.87
N ILE A 137 -0.32 -6.74 3.63
CA ILE A 137 -0.08 -7.99 2.89
C ILE A 137 0.89 -8.88 3.65
N GLN A 138 2.00 -8.32 4.13
CA GLN A 138 2.98 -9.06 4.91
C GLN A 138 2.38 -9.59 6.22
N ARG A 139 1.60 -8.77 6.94
CA ARG A 139 0.88 -9.18 8.16
C ARG A 139 -0.07 -10.35 7.90
N VAL A 140 -0.90 -10.26 6.85
CA VAL A 140 -1.85 -11.31 6.47
C VAL A 140 -1.13 -12.59 6.06
N LYS A 141 -0.01 -12.48 5.33
CA LYS A 141 0.83 -13.61 4.94
C LYS A 141 1.43 -14.31 6.15
N GLU A 142 1.97 -13.56 7.11
CA GLU A 142 2.52 -14.11 8.36
C GLU A 142 1.43 -14.78 9.20
N GLU A 143 0.24 -14.18 9.31
CA GLU A 143 -0.89 -14.77 10.03
C GLU A 143 -1.36 -16.08 9.38
N ALA A 144 -1.48 -16.10 8.05
CA ALA A 144 -1.83 -17.31 7.29
C ALA A 144 -0.77 -18.41 7.46
N GLN A 145 0.52 -18.05 7.40
CA GLN A 145 1.62 -18.99 7.63
C GLN A 145 1.58 -19.55 9.06
N LYS A 146 1.30 -18.73 10.07
CA LYS A 146 1.17 -19.16 11.46
C LYS A 146 0.00 -20.14 11.64
N LYS A 147 -1.17 -19.83 11.07
CA LYS A 147 -2.34 -20.74 11.10
C LYS A 147 -2.05 -22.06 10.40
N MET A 148 -1.33 -22.02 9.28
CA MET A 148 -0.91 -23.23 8.57
C MET A 148 0.02 -24.08 9.43
N GLN A 149 1.03 -23.48 10.07
CA GLN A 149 1.94 -24.19 10.98
C GLN A 149 1.22 -24.76 12.20
N GLU A 150 0.23 -24.05 12.74
CA GLU A 150 -0.58 -24.54 13.85
C GLU A 150 -1.43 -25.74 13.43
N MET A 151 -2.05 -25.68 12.25
CA MET A 151 -2.80 -26.80 11.69
C MET A 151 -1.89 -28.01 11.41
N GLU A 152 -0.70 -27.79 10.85
CA GLU A 152 0.30 -28.83 10.64
C GLU A 152 0.70 -29.51 11.95
N LYS A 153 0.92 -28.74 13.02
CA LYS A 153 1.20 -29.29 14.35
C LYS A 153 0.04 -30.15 14.87
N ILE A 154 -1.20 -29.65 14.78
CA ILE A 154 -2.39 -30.39 15.23
C ILE A 154 -2.53 -31.70 14.46
N LEU A 155 -2.39 -31.67 13.13
CA LEU A 155 -2.46 -32.86 12.29
C LEU A 155 -1.35 -33.84 12.62
N THR A 156 -0.13 -33.36 12.81
CA THR A 156 1.02 -34.19 13.20
C THR A 156 0.79 -34.87 14.55
N SER A 157 0.34 -34.13 15.56
CA SER A 157 -0.01 -34.70 16.87
C SER A 157 -1.14 -35.73 16.77
N ARG A 158 -2.13 -35.48 15.91
CA ARG A 158 -3.23 -36.43 15.69
C ARG A 158 -2.76 -37.70 15.00
N ILE A 159 -1.88 -37.59 14.00
CA ILE A 159 -1.27 -38.74 13.32
C ILE A 159 -0.50 -39.58 14.35
N ASN A 160 0.39 -38.97 15.13
CA ASN A 160 1.19 -39.68 16.13
C ASN A 160 0.29 -40.42 17.15
N LEU A 161 -0.77 -39.78 17.63
CA LEU A 161 -1.72 -40.40 18.55
C LEU A 161 -2.47 -41.57 17.91
N LEU A 162 -2.84 -41.45 16.63
CA LEU A 162 -3.51 -42.54 15.91
C LEU A 162 -2.55 -43.71 15.65
N GLU A 163 -1.29 -43.43 15.33
CA GLU A 163 -0.24 -44.45 15.16
C GLU A 163 0.03 -45.20 16.47
N GLU A 164 0.11 -44.50 17.60
CA GLU A 164 0.28 -45.11 18.91
C GLU A 164 -0.90 -46.01 19.28
N ASN A 165 -2.14 -45.51 19.10
CA ASN A 165 -3.34 -46.30 19.36
C ASN A 165 -3.46 -47.53 18.43
N LEU A 166 -3.02 -47.40 17.19
CA LEU A 166 -3.02 -48.52 16.25
C LEU A 166 -1.99 -49.57 16.67
N LYS A 167 -0.82 -49.15 17.15
CA LYS A 167 0.20 -50.04 17.69
C LYS A 167 -0.28 -50.78 18.94
N THR A 168 -0.87 -50.08 19.91
CA THR A 168 -1.40 -50.73 21.12
C THR A 168 -2.52 -51.72 20.79
N ALA A 169 -3.44 -51.35 19.89
CA ALA A 169 -4.48 -52.26 19.42
C ALA A 169 -3.90 -53.50 18.70
N GLN A 170 -2.84 -53.33 17.90
CA GLN A 170 -2.12 -54.45 17.28
C GLN A 170 -1.48 -55.38 18.31
N GLU A 171 -0.79 -54.82 19.31
CA GLU A 171 -0.18 -55.60 20.40
C GLU A 171 -1.23 -56.38 21.19
N ASP A 172 -2.41 -55.80 21.43
CA ASP A 172 -3.50 -56.49 22.15
C ASP A 172 -4.14 -57.60 21.32
N VAL A 173 -4.30 -57.40 20.00
CA VAL A 173 -4.74 -58.46 19.08
C VAL A 173 -3.71 -59.59 19.04
N GLU A 174 -2.42 -59.29 18.97
CA GLU A 174 -1.36 -60.29 18.96
C GLU A 174 -1.32 -61.10 20.26
N LYS A 175 -1.46 -60.44 21.42
CA LYS A 175 -1.63 -61.12 22.72
C LYS A 175 -2.86 -62.03 22.76
N ALA A 176 -4.00 -61.56 22.24
CA ALA A 176 -5.23 -62.34 22.21
C ALA A 176 -5.10 -63.58 21.29
N VAL A 177 -4.43 -63.44 20.14
CA VAL A 177 -4.12 -64.55 19.24
C VAL A 177 -3.20 -65.56 19.94
N ALA A 178 -2.10 -65.12 20.55
CA ALA A 178 -1.18 -66.00 21.27
C ALA A 178 -1.86 -66.75 22.44
N MET A 179 -2.75 -66.08 23.18
CA MET A 179 -3.56 -66.71 24.24
C MET A 179 -4.53 -67.76 23.66
N THR A 180 -5.19 -67.46 22.55
CA THR A 180 -6.10 -68.38 21.87
C THR A 180 -5.37 -69.62 21.32
N GLU A 181 -4.17 -69.44 20.77
CA GLU A 181 -3.33 -70.56 20.30
C GLU A 181 -2.87 -71.45 21.44
N LYS A 182 -2.43 -70.86 22.57
CA LYS A 182 -2.07 -71.59 23.78
C LYS A 182 -3.24 -72.38 24.34
N GLU A 183 -4.43 -71.78 24.42
CA GLU A 183 -5.65 -72.46 24.85
C GLU A 183 -6.02 -73.61 23.91
N LYS A 184 -5.95 -73.39 22.59
CA LYS A 184 -6.18 -74.43 21.58
C LYS A 184 -5.20 -75.60 21.74
N ALA A 185 -3.92 -75.34 21.99
CA ALA A 185 -2.92 -76.39 22.23
C ALA A 185 -3.24 -77.20 23.50
N LEU A 186 -3.61 -76.53 24.60
CA LEU A 186 -4.03 -77.20 25.84
C LEU A 186 -5.30 -78.04 25.64
N ARG A 187 -6.27 -77.52 24.88
CA ARG A 187 -7.51 -78.24 24.54
C ARG A 187 -7.24 -79.51 23.74
N ILE A 188 -6.37 -79.43 22.72
CA ILE A 188 -5.94 -80.61 21.94
C ILE A 188 -5.23 -81.63 22.85
N ALA A 189 -4.32 -81.19 23.73
CA ALA A 189 -3.63 -82.10 24.65
C ALA A 189 -4.60 -82.78 25.64
N ALA A 190 -5.62 -82.06 26.13
CA ALA A 190 -6.66 -82.63 26.97
C ALA A 190 -7.53 -83.64 26.22
N GLU A 191 -7.90 -83.33 24.98
CA GLU A 191 -8.69 -84.22 24.10
C GLU A 191 -7.92 -85.50 23.76
N GLN A 192 -6.61 -85.41 23.52
CA GLN A 192 -5.71 -86.56 23.36
C GLN A 192 -5.64 -87.43 24.64
N LYS A 193 -5.51 -86.82 25.83
CA LYS A 193 -5.52 -87.55 27.11
C LYS A 193 -6.86 -88.25 27.36
N LEU A 194 -7.98 -87.57 27.12
CA LEU A 194 -9.32 -88.15 27.23
C LEU A 194 -9.49 -89.33 26.27
N SER A 195 -9.06 -89.20 25.02
CA SER A 195 -9.11 -90.31 24.07
C SER A 195 -8.25 -91.50 24.51
N SER A 196 -7.10 -91.25 25.16
CA SER A 196 -6.23 -92.31 25.70
C SER A 196 -6.88 -93.04 26.88
N ILE A 197 -7.58 -92.32 27.77
CA ILE A 197 -8.30 -92.92 28.91
C ILE A 197 -9.51 -93.73 28.41
N MET A 198 -10.25 -93.21 27.43
CA MET A 198 -11.43 -93.88 26.88
C MET A 198 -11.08 -95.14 26.06
N ASN A 199 -9.86 -95.21 25.52
CA ASN A 199 -9.35 -96.35 24.76
C ASN A 199 -8.47 -97.31 25.59
N ALA A 200 -8.28 -97.07 26.90
CA ALA A 200 -7.61 -98.01 27.79
C ALA A 200 -8.55 -99.17 28.19
N PRO A 201 -8.08 -100.42 28.24
CA PRO A 201 -8.90 -101.54 28.68
C PRO A 201 -9.28 -101.33 30.15
N ALA A 202 -10.58 -101.49 30.44
CA ALA A 202 -11.15 -101.32 31.77
C ALA A 202 -10.66 -102.42 32.72
N GLU A 203 -9.47 -102.25 33.30
CA GLU A 203 -9.03 -103.02 34.45
C GLU A 203 -8.46 -102.11 35.53
N ASP A 204 -8.85 -102.46 36.77
CA ASP A 204 -8.31 -102.04 38.05
C ASP A 204 -8.82 -100.73 38.69
N VAL A 205 -10.09 -100.77 39.12
CA VAL A 205 -10.54 -99.98 40.29
C VAL A 205 -10.08 -100.73 41.55
N GLY A 206 -8.78 -100.64 41.81
CA GLY A 206 -8.13 -101.15 43.01
C GLY A 206 -8.51 -100.32 44.24
N THR A 207 -8.99 -101.01 45.27
CA THR A 207 -9.49 -100.47 46.54
C THR A 207 -8.46 -99.56 47.24
N ILE A 208 -8.59 -98.24 47.07
CA ILE A 208 -7.82 -97.23 47.83
C ILE A 208 -8.12 -97.42 49.32
N THR A 209 -7.08 -97.73 50.10
CA THR A 209 -7.19 -97.98 51.54
C THR A 209 -7.55 -96.70 52.29
N GLY A 210 -8.21 -96.80 53.45
CA GLY A 210 -8.65 -95.63 54.22
C GLY A 210 -7.54 -94.61 54.52
N ALA A 211 -6.32 -95.10 54.77
CA ALA A 211 -5.15 -94.25 55.04
C ALA A 211 -4.68 -93.42 53.82
N GLU A 212 -4.88 -93.92 52.60
CA GLU A 212 -4.57 -93.17 51.37
C GLU A 212 -5.62 -92.09 51.09
N LYS A 213 -6.88 -92.35 51.44
CA LYS A 213 -7.95 -91.34 51.39
C LYS A 213 -7.67 -90.22 52.39
N ASP A 214 -7.27 -90.56 53.61
CA ASP A 214 -6.95 -89.56 54.64
C ASP A 214 -5.73 -88.71 54.26
N ARG A 215 -4.69 -89.31 53.67
CA ARG A 215 -3.54 -88.55 53.11
C ARG A 215 -3.94 -87.62 51.98
N LEU A 216 -4.82 -88.08 51.07
CA LEU A 216 -5.28 -87.25 49.96
C LEU A 216 -6.15 -86.08 50.47
N ILE A 217 -6.97 -86.32 51.49
CA ILE A 217 -7.78 -85.29 52.15
C ILE A 217 -6.88 -84.24 52.82
N GLU A 218 -5.83 -84.63 53.53
CA GLU A 218 -4.85 -83.67 54.10
C GLU A 218 -4.14 -82.85 53.03
N GLN A 219 -3.71 -83.49 51.94
CA GLN A 219 -3.04 -82.79 50.84
C GLN A 219 -3.97 -81.79 50.14
N LEU A 220 -5.23 -82.16 49.94
CA LEU A 220 -6.25 -81.27 49.38
C LEU A 220 -6.56 -80.11 50.33
N ASN A 221 -6.64 -80.35 51.64
CA ASN A 221 -6.86 -79.30 52.64
C ASN A 221 -5.70 -78.30 52.68
N LEU A 222 -4.45 -78.77 52.61
CA LEU A 222 -3.27 -77.89 52.53
C LEU A 222 -3.27 -77.06 51.24
N SER A 223 -3.63 -77.67 50.11
CA SER A 223 -3.73 -76.97 48.83
C SER A 223 -4.86 -75.94 48.83
N LEU A 224 -6.02 -76.28 49.40
CA LEU A 224 -7.16 -75.37 49.53
C LEU A 224 -6.76 -74.15 50.36
N LYS A 225 -6.14 -74.38 51.53
CA LYS A 225 -5.68 -73.31 52.44
C LYS A 225 -4.66 -72.39 51.78
N SER A 226 -3.76 -72.94 50.95
CA SER A 226 -2.81 -72.14 50.17
C SER A 226 -3.50 -71.28 49.11
N LYS A 227 -4.53 -71.81 48.43
CA LYS A 227 -5.28 -71.04 47.42
C LYS A 227 -6.19 -69.98 48.06
N GLU A 228 -6.80 -70.28 49.21
CA GLU A 228 -7.57 -69.31 50.00
C GLU A 228 -6.71 -68.10 50.39
N ALA A 229 -5.46 -68.34 50.84
CA ALA A 229 -4.53 -67.27 51.18
C ALA A 229 -4.14 -66.42 49.95
N GLN A 230 -4.03 -67.05 48.78
CA GLN A 230 -3.72 -66.36 47.53
C GLN A 230 -4.89 -65.49 47.04
N ILE A 231 -6.13 -65.96 47.23
CA ILE A 231 -7.35 -65.19 46.95
C ILE A 231 -7.43 -63.99 47.89
N GLN A 232 -7.20 -64.18 49.20
CA GLN A 232 -7.18 -63.08 50.16
C GLN A 232 -6.14 -62.02 49.80
N HIS A 233 -4.92 -62.42 49.41
CA HIS A 233 -3.90 -61.46 48.97
C HIS A 233 -4.32 -60.68 47.72
N LEU A 234 -4.93 -61.35 46.73
CA LEU A 234 -5.42 -60.68 45.51
C LEU A 234 -6.62 -59.78 45.79
N GLU A 235 -7.50 -60.14 46.73
CA GLU A 235 -8.61 -59.30 47.18
C GLU A 235 -8.11 -58.09 47.97
N GLU A 236 -7.10 -58.26 48.83
CA GLU A 236 -6.43 -57.17 49.55
C GLU A 236 -5.68 -56.25 48.58
N GLU A 237 -4.96 -56.78 47.58
CA GLU A 237 -4.34 -55.97 46.51
C GLU A 237 -5.39 -55.23 45.69
N LYS A 238 -6.54 -55.85 45.38
CA LYS A 238 -7.65 -55.19 44.67
C LYS A 238 -8.30 -54.10 45.52
N ALA A 239 -8.36 -54.27 46.85
CA ALA A 239 -8.88 -53.27 47.77
C ALA A 239 -7.87 -52.13 48.05
N GLN A 240 -6.56 -52.43 48.08
CA GLN A 240 -5.47 -51.46 48.27
C GLN A 240 -5.09 -50.71 46.99
N SER A 241 -5.25 -51.33 45.82
CA SER A 241 -5.27 -50.68 44.50
C SER A 241 -6.59 -49.90 44.28
N GLY A 242 -7.19 -49.43 45.38
CA GLY A 242 -8.46 -48.74 45.44
C GLY A 242 -8.62 -47.78 44.27
N ASP A 243 -9.62 -48.11 43.45
CA ASP A 243 -10.35 -47.18 42.61
C ASP A 243 -9.46 -46.14 41.91
N GLY A 244 -8.74 -46.59 40.87
CA GLY A 244 -8.20 -45.70 39.83
C GLY A 244 -9.28 -44.90 39.09
N ASN A 245 -10.56 -45.02 39.45
CA ASN A 245 -11.58 -44.06 39.08
C ASN A 245 -11.52 -42.87 40.04
N LEU A 246 -11.19 -41.70 39.49
CA LEU A 246 -11.55 -40.42 40.12
C LEU A 246 -12.97 -40.53 40.68
N SER A 247 -13.16 -40.22 41.98
CA SER A 247 -14.48 -40.37 42.60
C SER A 247 -15.53 -39.66 41.75
N ALA A 248 -16.74 -40.23 41.64
CA ALA A 248 -17.81 -39.65 40.83
C ALA A 248 -18.11 -38.18 41.19
N GLU A 249 -17.76 -37.74 42.41
CA GLU A 249 -17.78 -36.35 42.87
C GLU A 249 -16.73 -35.50 42.14
N LYS A 250 -15.47 -35.96 42.10
CA LYS A 250 -14.34 -35.27 41.47
C LYS A 250 -14.53 -35.13 39.95
N ILE A 251 -15.08 -36.16 39.31
CA ILE A 251 -15.41 -36.12 37.87
C ILE A 251 -16.50 -35.08 37.59
N ARG A 252 -17.54 -35.03 38.43
CA ARG A 252 -18.61 -34.02 38.32
C ARG A 252 -18.06 -32.60 38.51
N GLU A 253 -17.21 -32.40 39.50
CA GLU A 253 -16.58 -31.09 39.77
C GLU A 253 -15.71 -30.61 38.60
N LEU A 254 -14.83 -31.48 38.08
CA LEU A 254 -14.01 -31.16 36.90
C LEU A 254 -14.86 -30.89 35.65
N THR A 255 -15.96 -31.63 35.47
CA THR A 255 -16.88 -31.42 34.35
C THR A 255 -17.58 -30.05 34.42
N VAL A 256 -17.97 -29.61 35.62
CA VAL A 256 -18.57 -28.29 35.85
C VAL A 256 -17.56 -27.17 35.64
N ALA A 257 -16.34 -27.33 36.16
CA ALA A 257 -15.26 -26.36 35.98
C ALA A 257 -14.91 -26.17 34.49
N LEU A 258 -14.77 -27.27 33.74
CA LEU A 258 -14.49 -27.22 32.31
C LEU A 258 -15.61 -26.56 31.52
N ARG A 259 -16.88 -26.82 31.87
CA ARG A 259 -18.04 -26.15 31.25
C ARG A 259 -18.00 -24.65 31.50
N HIS A 260 -17.77 -24.24 32.75
CA HIS A 260 -17.70 -22.83 33.10
C HIS A 260 -16.55 -22.10 32.37
N GLU A 261 -15.38 -22.74 32.27
CA GLU A 261 -14.24 -22.19 31.52
C GLU A 261 -14.57 -22.03 30.03
N LYS A 262 -15.21 -23.04 29.43
CA LYS A 262 -15.67 -22.96 28.04
C LYS A 262 -16.74 -21.90 27.81
N ASP A 263 -17.70 -21.78 28.72
CA ASP A 263 -18.73 -20.75 28.63
C ASP A 263 -18.12 -19.34 28.78
N SER A 264 -17.13 -19.17 29.64
CA SER A 264 -16.38 -17.91 29.80
C SER A 264 -15.57 -17.56 28.55
N GLU A 265 -14.87 -18.54 27.97
CA GLU A 265 -14.12 -18.39 26.73
C GLU A 265 -15.04 -18.02 25.55
N ILE A 266 -16.19 -18.68 25.44
CA ILE A 266 -17.22 -18.36 24.43
C ILE A 266 -17.73 -16.93 24.60
N GLU A 267 -18.00 -16.49 25.83
CA GLU A 267 -18.51 -15.13 26.07
C GLU A 267 -17.46 -14.06 25.78
N ALA A 268 -16.17 -14.33 26.07
CA ALA A 268 -15.07 -13.45 25.70
C ALA A 268 -14.98 -13.28 24.17
N ILE A 269 -15.00 -14.38 23.42
CA ILE A 269 -14.98 -14.36 21.94
C ILE A 269 -16.21 -13.61 21.39
N ARG A 270 -17.39 -13.81 21.97
CA ARG A 270 -18.62 -13.09 21.58
C ARG A 270 -18.49 -11.58 21.83
N MET A 271 -17.90 -11.17 22.95
CA MET A 271 -17.66 -9.76 23.24
C MET A 271 -16.67 -9.15 22.25
N GLU A 272 -15.57 -9.83 21.93
CA GLU A 272 -14.59 -9.38 20.94
C GLU A 272 -15.22 -9.20 19.55
N LEU A 273 -15.96 -10.21 19.07
CA LEU A 273 -16.68 -10.13 17.80
C LEU A 273 -17.70 -9.00 17.77
N ARG A 274 -18.42 -8.76 18.88
CA ARG A 274 -19.36 -7.64 18.99
C ARG A 274 -18.63 -6.30 18.90
N ASN A 275 -17.49 -6.17 19.57
CA ASN A 275 -16.69 -4.94 19.56
C ASN A 275 -16.13 -4.67 18.17
N GLU A 276 -15.63 -5.70 17.49
CA GLU A 276 -15.10 -5.60 16.14
C GLU A 276 -16.20 -5.24 15.13
N ARG A 277 -17.37 -5.89 15.22
CA ARG A 277 -18.56 -5.52 14.46
C ARG A 277 -18.92 -4.05 14.66
N ASN A 278 -18.98 -3.58 15.91
CA ASN A 278 -19.32 -2.20 16.23
C ASN A 278 -18.27 -1.21 15.69
N SER A 279 -16.99 -1.59 15.68
CA SER A 279 -15.90 -0.80 15.08
C SER A 279 -16.08 -0.66 13.57
N PHE A 280 -16.35 -1.77 12.88
CA PHE A 280 -16.61 -1.76 11.44
C PHE A 280 -17.88 -0.97 11.10
N GLU A 281 -18.94 -1.10 11.89
CA GLU A 281 -20.19 -0.36 11.68
C GLU A 281 -19.97 1.15 11.80
N LYS A 282 -19.18 1.61 12.79
CA LYS A 282 -18.76 3.02 12.88
C LYS A 282 -17.90 3.46 11.70
N LYS A 283 -16.97 2.62 11.24
CA LYS A 283 -16.12 2.96 10.10
C LYS A 283 -16.92 3.08 8.81
N ILE A 284 -17.89 2.19 8.60
CA ILE A 284 -18.82 2.24 7.46
C ILE A 284 -19.65 3.54 7.51
N GLN A 285 -20.20 3.90 8.67
CA GLN A 285 -20.95 5.15 8.82
C GLN A 285 -20.09 6.38 8.51
N SER A 286 -18.87 6.45 9.04
CA SER A 286 -17.94 7.55 8.74
C SER A 286 -17.59 7.64 7.25
N LEU A 287 -17.38 6.51 6.57
CA LEU A 287 -17.10 6.49 5.13
C LEU A 287 -18.32 6.91 4.30
N GLN A 288 -19.54 6.56 4.74
CA GLN A 288 -20.78 7.00 4.11
C GLN A 288 -20.97 8.51 4.23
N GLU A 289 -20.67 9.08 5.39
CA GLU A 289 -20.69 10.53 5.62
C GLU A 289 -19.67 11.25 4.73
N GLU A 290 -18.43 10.76 4.66
CA GLU A 290 -17.40 11.36 3.81
C GLU A 290 -17.77 11.26 2.31
N LEU A 291 -18.35 10.13 1.88
CA LEU A 291 -18.83 9.97 0.51
C LEU A 291 -19.93 10.99 0.19
N GLN A 292 -20.90 11.16 1.08
CA GLN A 292 -21.98 12.12 0.92
C GLN A 292 -21.46 13.55 0.84
N GLU A 293 -20.46 13.91 1.66
CA GLU A 293 -19.81 15.22 1.61
C GLU A 293 -19.11 15.45 0.26
N ARG A 294 -18.35 14.46 -0.23
CA ARG A 294 -17.67 14.54 -1.53
C ARG A 294 -18.65 14.65 -2.69
N GLU A 295 -19.78 13.96 -2.64
CA GLU A 295 -20.83 14.09 -3.64
C GLU A 295 -21.44 15.50 -3.66
N ASN A 296 -21.65 16.09 -2.49
CA ASN A 296 -22.13 17.47 -2.36
C ASN A 296 -21.10 18.47 -2.91
N GLU A 297 -19.82 18.33 -2.56
CA GLU A 297 -18.74 19.16 -3.09
C GLU A 297 -18.65 19.07 -4.62
N LEU A 298 -18.72 17.85 -5.16
CA LEU A 298 -18.68 17.60 -6.60
C LEU A 298 -19.90 18.21 -7.31
N ALA A 299 -21.08 18.15 -6.70
CA ALA A 299 -22.28 18.80 -7.23
C ALA A 299 -22.14 20.33 -7.28
N VAL A 300 -21.55 20.93 -6.24
CA VAL A 300 -21.25 22.37 -6.20
C VAL A 300 -20.22 22.73 -7.26
N GLU A 301 -19.14 21.95 -7.40
CA GLU A 301 -18.09 22.20 -8.39
C GLU A 301 -18.64 22.06 -9.82
N LYS A 302 -19.50 21.07 -10.09
CA LYS A 302 -20.21 20.95 -11.38
C LYS A 302 -21.04 22.20 -11.69
N LYS A 303 -21.77 22.72 -10.70
CA LYS A 303 -22.57 23.95 -10.87
C LYS A 303 -21.67 25.16 -11.13
N ASN A 304 -20.52 25.24 -10.46
CA ASN A 304 -19.54 26.30 -10.67
C ASN A 304 -18.87 26.19 -12.04
N GLY A 305 -18.52 24.99 -12.49
CA GLY A 305 -18.02 24.70 -13.84
C GLY A 305 -19.00 25.18 -14.91
N LEU A 306 -20.29 24.83 -14.80
CA LEU A 306 -21.32 25.31 -15.72
C LEU A 306 -21.45 26.84 -15.77
N LYS A 307 -21.26 27.53 -14.64
CA LYS A 307 -21.23 29.01 -14.62
C LYS A 307 -20.00 29.54 -15.35
N ARG A 308 -18.83 28.95 -15.11
CA ARG A 308 -17.58 29.32 -15.80
C ARG A 308 -17.71 29.12 -17.31
N ASP A 309 -18.27 27.99 -17.74
CA ASP A 309 -18.50 27.71 -19.17
C ASP A 309 -19.44 28.72 -19.83
N LYS A 310 -20.55 29.09 -19.15
CA LYS A 310 -21.45 30.13 -19.65
C LYS A 310 -20.76 31.49 -19.78
N THR A 311 -19.93 31.85 -18.80
CA THR A 311 -19.13 33.09 -18.85
C THR A 311 -18.15 33.06 -20.02
N ILE A 312 -17.45 31.94 -20.21
CA ILE A 312 -16.53 31.76 -21.35
C ILE A 312 -17.27 31.90 -22.67
N GLN A 313 -18.41 31.22 -22.84
CA GLN A 313 -19.24 31.34 -24.04
C GLN A 313 -19.68 32.79 -24.31
N GLY A 314 -20.13 33.51 -23.27
CA GLY A 314 -20.52 34.91 -23.38
C GLY A 314 -19.37 35.81 -23.84
N LEU A 315 -18.19 35.64 -23.24
CA LEU A 315 -16.98 36.38 -23.62
C LEU A 315 -16.52 36.04 -25.04
N THR A 316 -16.56 34.76 -25.43
CA THR A 316 -16.21 34.33 -26.80
C THR A 316 -17.14 34.96 -27.84
N VAL A 317 -18.44 35.07 -27.57
CA VAL A 317 -19.39 35.74 -28.48
C VAL A 317 -19.09 37.23 -28.57
N ALA A 318 -18.82 37.90 -27.43
CA ALA A 318 -18.48 39.32 -27.41
C ALA A 318 -17.18 39.63 -28.19
N LEU A 319 -16.16 38.79 -28.04
CA LEU A 319 -14.92 38.91 -28.82
C LEU A 319 -15.18 38.77 -30.32
N LYS A 320 -15.93 37.76 -30.75
CA LYS A 320 -16.29 37.56 -32.17
C LYS A 320 -17.13 38.71 -32.74
N ALA A 321 -17.95 39.37 -31.92
CA ALA A 321 -18.72 40.54 -32.35
C ALA A 321 -17.77 41.73 -32.59
N LYS A 322 -16.85 41.97 -31.65
CA LYS A 322 -15.87 43.06 -31.75
C LYS A 322 -14.90 42.89 -32.92
N GLU A 323 -14.50 41.65 -33.23
CA GLU A 323 -13.68 41.34 -34.42
C GLU A 323 -14.39 41.63 -35.76
N LYS A 324 -15.73 41.66 -35.80
CA LYS A 324 -16.50 41.97 -37.02
C LYS A 324 -16.78 43.47 -37.22
N GLU A 325 -16.60 44.28 -36.17
CA GLU A 325 -16.81 45.74 -36.22
C GLU A 325 -15.54 46.51 -36.63
N VAL A 326 -14.40 45.82 -36.74
CA VAL A 326 -13.10 46.33 -37.22
C VAL A 326 -12.87 45.88 -38.66
#